data_AF-A0A1F3BP97-F1
#
_entry.id   AF-A0A1F3BP97-F1
#
_cell.length_a   1.000
_cell.length_b   1.000
_cell.length_c   1.000
_cell.angle_alpha   90.00
_cell.angle_beta   90.00
_cell.angle_gamma   90.00
#
_symmetry.space_group_name_H-M   'P 1'
#
loop_
_entity.id
_entity.type
_entity.pdbx_description
1 polymer ?
#
loop_
_entity_poly.entity_id
_entity_poly.type
_entity_poly.pdbx_seq_one_letter_code
_entity_poly.pdbx_strand_id
1 'polypeptide(L)'
;MPVPTTMQALSMGARAAGRSAWLVAPGLLVAFLRTALAWPAPLFALGLARAGIVARASSGLTHPGSPIAGAFEVLTAPRSLFILAGLWLAGQLASGALRVAWLSGALPTLGEDLARSLDPRPRFAEGLAFGFAPLLGTAFLGLALELAAQLYALTVCLAAALLAFNHAGGHPVLAALLGAAALTTAVAAPMVASLGADAALARTALLNDGPAPALAEGMRRVLKRPGAFLLAGWALGVATAVLLGSAQAMEAAALGTARGAPALLILGPRLMASVLGAALAALLELWRLGTVAALACQD
;
A
#
# COMPACT_ATOMS: atom_id res chain seq x y z
N MET A 1 11.55 9.95 -28.38
CA MET A 1 10.83 8.92 -29.17
C MET A 1 9.37 9.37 -29.20
N PRO A 2 8.43 8.86 -30.02
CA PRO A 2 7.04 9.26 -29.84
C PRO A 2 6.56 8.83 -28.45
N VAL A 3 5.93 9.75 -27.70
CA VAL A 3 5.43 9.46 -26.34
C VAL A 3 4.48 8.25 -26.41
N PRO A 4 4.67 7.20 -25.59
CA PRO A 4 3.85 6.00 -25.66
C PRO A 4 2.39 6.35 -25.35
N THR A 5 1.48 5.74 -26.11
CA THR A 5 0.05 5.73 -25.76
C THR A 5 -0.16 4.85 -24.53
N THR A 6 -1.28 5.04 -23.82
CA THR A 6 -1.62 4.24 -22.63
C THR A 6 -1.55 2.73 -22.92
N MET A 7 -2.12 2.28 -24.04
CA MET A 7 -2.09 0.86 -24.45
C MET A 7 -0.68 0.36 -24.75
N GLN A 8 0.17 1.19 -25.34
CA GLN A 8 1.57 0.84 -25.57
C GLN A 8 2.32 0.68 -24.24
N ALA A 9 2.15 1.62 -23.29
CA ALA A 9 2.78 1.53 -21.98
C ALA A 9 2.34 0.27 -21.21
N LEU A 10 1.04 -0.07 -21.23
CA LEU A 10 0.51 -1.29 -20.63
C LEU A 10 1.11 -2.56 -21.26
N SER A 11 1.25 -2.58 -22.60
CA SER A 11 1.86 -3.70 -23.32
C SER A 11 3.37 -3.84 -23.05
N MET A 12 4.05 -2.72 -22.83
CA MET A 12 5.47 -2.68 -22.49
C MET A 12 5.68 -3.21 -21.06
N GLY A 13 4.87 -2.74 -20.11
CA GLY A 13 4.85 -3.26 -18.75
C GLY A 13 4.57 -4.76 -18.70
N ALA A 14 3.62 -5.26 -19.52
CA ALA A 14 3.27 -6.70 -19.55
C ALA A 14 4.43 -7.56 -20.03
N ARG A 15 5.12 -7.11 -21.09
CA ARG A 15 6.28 -7.83 -21.62
C ARG A 15 7.47 -7.80 -20.66
N ALA A 16 7.73 -6.67 -20.02
CA ALA A 16 8.78 -6.55 -19.00
C ALA A 16 8.49 -7.45 -17.79
N ALA A 17 7.26 -7.44 -17.27
CA ALA A 17 6.86 -8.30 -16.17
C ALA A 17 6.97 -9.80 -16.52
N GLY A 18 6.62 -10.18 -17.76
CA GLY A 18 6.75 -11.57 -18.22
C GLY A 18 8.20 -12.04 -18.35
N ARG A 19 9.11 -11.19 -18.84
CA ARG A 19 10.55 -11.51 -18.95
C ARG A 19 11.24 -11.56 -17.60
N SER A 20 10.82 -10.68 -16.69
CA SER A 20 11.32 -10.59 -15.33
C SER A 20 10.43 -11.31 -14.32
N ALA A 21 9.68 -12.36 -14.71
CA ALA A 21 8.76 -13.07 -13.81
C ALA A 21 9.46 -13.68 -12.58
N TRP A 22 10.77 -13.94 -12.67
CA TRP A 22 11.58 -14.40 -11.54
C TRP A 22 11.61 -13.38 -10.38
N LEU A 23 11.36 -12.10 -10.63
CA LEU A 23 11.22 -11.03 -9.64
C LEU A 23 9.98 -11.22 -8.73
N VAL A 24 9.02 -12.08 -9.10
CA VAL A 24 7.84 -12.36 -8.28
C VAL A 24 8.24 -12.94 -6.91
N ALA A 25 9.23 -13.85 -6.86
CA ALA A 25 9.66 -14.47 -5.62
C ALA A 25 10.27 -13.47 -4.59
N PRO A 26 11.26 -12.63 -4.95
CA PRO A 26 11.76 -11.61 -4.04
C PRO A 26 10.71 -10.53 -3.74
N GLY A 27 9.85 -10.17 -4.70
CA GLY A 27 8.72 -9.26 -4.47
C GLY A 27 7.74 -9.79 -3.41
N LEU A 28 7.39 -11.08 -3.48
CA LEU A 28 6.59 -11.78 -2.48
C LEU A 28 7.22 -11.75 -1.09
N LEU A 29 8.52 -12.06 -1.01
CA LEU A 29 9.25 -12.03 0.26
C LEU A 29 9.21 -10.63 0.88
N VAL A 30 9.46 -9.59 0.08
CA VAL A 30 9.40 -8.20 0.54
C VAL A 30 7.98 -7.84 0.98
N ALA A 31 6.95 -8.19 0.21
CA ALA A 31 5.56 -7.94 0.58
C ALA A 31 5.18 -8.64 1.90
N PHE A 32 5.62 -9.89 2.10
CA PHE A 32 5.42 -10.64 3.34
C PHE A 32 6.11 -9.95 4.53
N LEU A 33 7.38 -9.58 4.39
CA LEU A 33 8.13 -8.89 5.44
C LEU A 33 7.52 -7.53 5.79
N ARG A 34 7.12 -6.76 4.77
CA ARG A 34 6.43 -5.47 4.96
C ARG A 34 5.10 -5.63 5.69
N THR A 35 4.34 -6.69 5.35
CA THR A 35 3.10 -7.02 6.05
C THR A 35 3.39 -7.40 7.51
N ALA A 36 4.40 -8.24 7.75
CA ALA A 36 4.84 -8.63 9.09
C ALA A 36 5.21 -7.41 9.96
N LEU A 37 5.88 -6.41 9.39
CA LEU A 37 6.26 -5.17 10.07
C LEU A 37 5.09 -4.25 10.45
N ALA A 38 3.91 -4.45 9.85
CA ALA A 38 2.71 -3.68 10.21
C ALA A 38 1.99 -4.23 11.45
N TRP A 39 2.31 -5.46 11.90
CA TRP A 39 1.63 -6.14 13.01
C TRP A 39 2.04 -5.74 14.44
N PRO A 40 3.28 -5.29 14.74
CA PRO A 40 3.67 -5.01 16.12
C PRO A 40 2.78 -3.98 16.83
N ALA A 41 2.45 -2.87 16.15
CA ALA A 41 1.58 -1.82 16.71
C ALA A 41 0.15 -2.31 17.02
N PRO A 42 -0.59 -2.95 16.09
CA PRO A 42 -1.93 -3.46 16.39
C PRO A 42 -1.92 -4.60 17.41
N LEU A 43 -0.92 -5.49 17.40
CA LEU A 43 -0.80 -6.54 18.43
C LEU A 43 -0.58 -5.93 19.83
N PHE A 44 0.25 -4.89 19.92
CA PHE A 44 0.44 -4.15 21.16
C PHE A 44 -0.86 -3.43 21.60
N ALA A 45 -1.58 -2.78 20.68
CA ALA A 45 -2.87 -2.14 20.96
C ALA A 45 -3.90 -3.15 21.47
N LEU A 46 -3.99 -4.34 20.85
CA LEU A 46 -4.88 -5.42 21.28
C LEU A 46 -4.52 -5.92 22.68
N GLY A 47 -3.22 -6.06 22.98
CA GLY A 47 -2.73 -6.42 24.31
C GLY A 47 -3.14 -5.40 25.37
N LEU A 48 -2.95 -4.11 25.09
CA LEU A 48 -3.36 -3.01 25.96
C LEU A 48 -4.87 -2.96 26.16
N ALA A 49 -5.65 -3.08 25.08
CA ALA A 49 -7.11 -3.09 25.14
C ALA A 49 -7.61 -4.23 26.03
N ARG A 50 -7.06 -5.44 25.85
CA ARG A 50 -7.40 -6.61 26.67
C ARG A 50 -7.01 -6.40 28.13
N ALA A 51 -5.81 -5.88 28.41
CA ALA A 51 -5.36 -5.59 29.77
C ALA A 51 -6.27 -4.57 30.46
N GLY A 52 -6.67 -3.50 29.77
CA GLY A 52 -7.62 -2.50 30.27
C GLY A 52 -9.01 -3.06 30.55
N ILE A 53 -9.52 -3.93 29.68
CA ILE A 53 -10.81 -4.63 29.88
C ILE A 53 -10.75 -5.50 31.14
N VAL A 54 -9.70 -6.33 31.28
CA VAL A 54 -9.55 -7.25 32.41
C VAL A 54 -9.36 -6.49 33.72
N ALA A 55 -8.51 -5.45 33.73
CA ALA A 55 -8.29 -4.61 34.90
C ALA A 55 -9.60 -3.96 35.36
N ARG A 56 -10.38 -3.37 34.43
CA ARG A 56 -11.67 -2.75 34.76
C ARG A 56 -12.71 -3.77 35.22
N ALA A 57 -12.82 -4.92 34.55
CA ALA A 57 -13.73 -5.99 34.94
C ALA A 57 -13.42 -6.56 36.34
N SER A 58 -12.13 -6.64 36.71
CA SER A 58 -11.70 -7.13 38.03
C SER A 58 -11.87 -6.12 39.16
N SER A 59 -12.04 -4.83 38.85
CA SER A 59 -12.13 -3.75 39.85
C SER A 59 -13.49 -3.63 40.57
N GLY A 60 -14.52 -4.38 40.16
CA GLY A 60 -15.79 -4.48 40.88
C GLY A 60 -16.52 -3.14 41.13
N LEU A 61 -17.46 -3.14 42.09
CA LEU A 61 -18.42 -2.05 42.41
C LEU A 61 -17.83 -0.65 42.68
N THR A 62 -16.50 -0.50 42.79
CA THR A 62 -15.84 0.79 43.10
C THR A 62 -15.66 1.71 41.89
N HIS A 63 -15.86 1.21 40.66
CA HIS A 63 -15.76 2.02 39.44
C HIS A 63 -16.95 1.75 38.49
N PRO A 64 -18.06 2.51 38.58
CA PRO A 64 -19.15 2.38 37.62
C PRO A 64 -18.65 2.75 36.22
N GLY A 65 -18.66 1.81 35.29
CA GLY A 65 -18.25 2.04 33.91
C GLY A 65 -18.17 0.74 33.11
N SER A 66 -18.38 0.82 31.80
CA SER A 66 -18.30 -0.36 30.93
C SER A 66 -16.85 -0.87 30.88
N PRO A 67 -16.62 -2.20 30.76
CA PRO A 67 -15.27 -2.76 30.58
C PRO A 67 -14.55 -2.20 29.36
N ILE A 68 -15.28 -1.74 28.35
CA ILE A 68 -14.76 -1.08 27.15
C ILE A 68 -14.13 0.28 27.50
N ALA A 69 -14.65 1.00 28.50
CA ALA A 69 -14.05 2.25 28.95
C ALA A 69 -12.62 2.06 29.49
N GLY A 70 -12.35 0.92 30.15
CA GLY A 70 -11.01 0.55 30.59
C GLY A 70 -10.04 0.29 29.43
N ALA A 71 -10.53 -0.24 28.30
CA ALA A 71 -9.72 -0.37 27.08
C ALA A 71 -9.32 1.01 26.55
N PHE A 72 -10.28 1.93 26.46
CA PHE A 72 -10.04 3.29 25.99
C PHE A 72 -9.08 4.05 26.90
N GLU A 73 -9.25 3.98 28.22
CA GLU A 73 -8.39 4.64 29.20
C GLU A 73 -6.92 4.23 29.06
N VAL A 74 -6.66 2.94 28.88
CA VAL A 74 -5.29 2.43 28.68
C VAL A 74 -4.74 2.80 27.30
N LEU A 75 -5.56 2.80 26.26
CA LEU A 75 -5.15 3.14 24.89
C LEU A 75 -4.88 4.64 24.72
N THR A 76 -5.62 5.51 25.41
CA THR A 76 -5.46 6.97 25.34
C THR A 76 -4.44 7.51 26.32
N ALA A 77 -3.89 6.67 27.21
CA ALA A 77 -2.79 7.07 28.09
C ALA A 77 -1.59 7.58 27.26
N PRO A 78 -0.96 8.70 27.65
CA PRO A 78 0.07 9.34 26.83
C PRO A 78 1.24 8.40 26.54
N ARG A 79 1.67 7.60 27.53
CA ARG A 79 2.71 6.58 27.36
C ARG A 79 2.34 5.53 26.30
N SER A 80 1.09 5.04 26.32
CA SER A 80 0.59 4.06 25.35
C SER A 80 0.58 4.64 23.94
N LEU A 81 0.12 5.88 23.80
CA LEU A 81 0.11 6.60 22.52
C LEU A 81 1.53 6.79 21.96
N PHE A 82 2.51 7.17 22.80
CA PHE A 82 3.91 7.29 22.36
C PHE A 82 4.50 5.95 21.90
N ILE A 83 4.23 4.86 22.62
CA ILE A 83 4.73 3.53 22.24
C ILE A 83 4.05 3.06 20.95
N LEU A 84 2.73 3.24 20.81
CA LEU A 84 1.98 2.89 19.60
C LEU A 84 2.48 3.69 18.39
N ALA A 85 2.65 5.00 18.55
CA ALA A 85 3.18 5.87 17.50
C ALA A 85 4.61 5.45 17.12
N GLY A 86 5.47 5.16 18.10
CA GLY A 86 6.84 4.69 17.86
C GLY A 86 6.90 3.36 17.13
N LEU A 87 6.12 2.36 17.55
CA LEU A 87 6.03 1.05 16.90
C LEU A 87 5.49 1.16 15.46
N TRP A 88 4.44 1.96 15.28
CA TRP A 88 3.87 2.22 13.96
C TRP A 88 4.88 2.90 13.04
N LEU A 89 5.55 3.96 13.52
CA LEU A 89 6.54 4.70 12.73
C LEU A 89 7.76 3.83 12.40
N ALA A 90 8.25 3.02 13.35
CA ALA A 90 9.33 2.07 13.10
C ALA A 90 8.94 1.03 12.04
N GLY A 91 7.72 0.49 12.12
CA GLY A 91 7.18 -0.42 11.10
C GLY A 91 7.09 0.23 9.72
N GLN A 92 6.63 1.49 9.64
CA GLN A 92 6.54 2.25 8.40
C GLN A 92 7.93 2.55 7.81
N LEU A 93 8.91 2.94 8.62
CA LEU A 93 10.28 3.21 8.17
C LEU A 93 10.97 1.93 7.68
N ALA A 94 10.85 0.83 8.42
CA ALA A 94 11.40 -0.46 8.01
C ALA A 94 10.73 -0.99 6.73
N SER A 95 9.40 -0.86 6.62
CA SER A 95 8.64 -1.21 5.42
C SER A 95 9.04 -0.34 4.22
N GLY A 96 9.26 0.95 4.44
CA GLY A 96 9.79 1.88 3.45
C GLY A 96 11.19 1.49 2.99
N ALA A 97 12.10 1.19 3.91
CA ALA A 97 13.46 0.74 3.58
C ALA A 97 13.44 -0.55 2.74
N LEU A 98 12.61 -1.53 3.10
CA LEU A 98 12.42 -2.75 2.30
C LEU A 98 11.87 -2.45 0.90
N ARG A 99 10.91 -1.52 0.77
CA ARG A 99 10.40 -1.07 -0.53
C ARG A 99 11.51 -0.43 -1.36
N VAL A 100 12.36 0.42 -0.77
CA VAL A 100 13.47 1.07 -1.48
C VAL A 100 14.50 0.05 -1.94
N ALA A 101 14.91 -0.88 -1.07
CA ALA A 101 15.85 -1.95 -1.42
C ALA A 101 15.31 -2.86 -2.54
N TRP A 102 14.00 -3.12 -2.52
CA TRP A 102 13.32 -3.83 -3.60
C TRP A 102 13.35 -3.05 -4.91
N LEU A 103 12.92 -1.79 -4.88
CA LEU A 103 12.82 -0.96 -6.07
C LEU A 103 14.19 -0.62 -6.67
N SER A 104 15.23 -0.54 -5.85
CA SER A 104 16.59 -0.29 -6.32
C SER A 104 17.14 -1.41 -7.19
N GLY A 105 16.73 -2.65 -6.97
CA GLY A 105 17.03 -3.77 -7.87
C GLY A 105 16.00 -3.97 -8.98
N ALA A 106 14.71 -3.82 -8.68
CA ALA A 106 13.63 -4.13 -9.61
C ALA A 106 13.51 -3.11 -10.77
N LEU A 107 13.63 -1.81 -10.48
CA LEU A 107 13.44 -0.76 -11.50
C LEU A 107 14.52 -0.81 -12.59
N PRO A 108 15.83 -0.92 -12.29
CA PRO A 108 16.84 -1.06 -13.34
C PRO A 108 16.62 -2.31 -14.20
N THR A 109 16.28 -3.45 -13.57
CA THR A 109 16.01 -4.71 -14.28
C THR A 109 14.83 -4.56 -15.25
N LEU A 110 13.73 -3.94 -14.81
CA LEU A 110 12.58 -3.65 -15.66
C LEU A 110 12.92 -2.62 -16.75
N GLY A 111 13.76 -1.63 -16.45
CA GLY A 111 14.22 -0.62 -17.40
C GLY A 111 14.99 -1.21 -18.58
N GLU A 112 15.85 -2.20 -18.34
CA GLU A 112 16.59 -2.89 -19.40
C GLU A 112 15.68 -3.72 -20.31
N ASP A 113 14.72 -4.43 -19.71
CA ASP A 113 13.69 -5.17 -20.44
C ASP A 113 12.84 -4.24 -21.31
N LEU A 114 12.51 -3.04 -20.81
CA LEU A 114 11.80 -2.00 -21.54
C LEU A 114 12.65 -1.41 -22.68
N ALA A 115 13.95 -1.21 -22.46
CA ALA A 115 14.90 -0.72 -23.45
C ALA A 115 15.30 -1.77 -24.50
N ARG A 116 14.91 -3.04 -24.30
CA ARG A 116 15.35 -4.20 -25.11
C ARG A 116 16.87 -4.29 -25.21
N SER A 117 17.56 -3.98 -24.11
CA SER A 117 19.00 -4.16 -24.05
C SER A 117 19.35 -5.62 -24.36
N LEU A 118 20.37 -5.84 -25.18
CA LEU A 118 20.86 -7.17 -25.55
C LEU A 118 21.77 -7.77 -24.46
N ASP A 119 22.10 -7.00 -23.43
CA ASP A 119 23.01 -7.42 -22.38
C ASP A 119 22.25 -8.29 -21.35
N PRO A 120 22.57 -9.59 -21.21
CA PRO A 120 21.76 -10.55 -20.45
C PRO A 120 22.03 -10.54 -18.94
N ARG A 121 22.76 -9.55 -18.40
CA ARG A 121 23.16 -9.56 -16.99
C ARG A 121 22.01 -9.03 -16.11
N PRO A 122 21.43 -9.84 -15.21
CA PRO A 122 20.41 -9.34 -14.30
C PRO A 122 21.01 -8.33 -13.33
N ARG A 123 20.69 -7.05 -13.52
CA ARG A 123 21.19 -5.93 -12.68
C ARG A 123 20.55 -5.83 -11.30
N PHE A 124 19.64 -6.72 -10.94
CA PHE A 124 18.99 -6.68 -9.63
C PHE A 124 19.98 -6.64 -8.47
N ALA A 125 21.03 -7.47 -8.50
CA ALA A 125 22.04 -7.51 -7.44
C ALA A 125 22.87 -6.23 -7.37
N GLU A 126 23.27 -5.67 -8.52
CA GLU A 126 24.00 -4.40 -8.61
C GLU A 126 23.13 -3.23 -8.14
N GLY A 127 21.86 -3.19 -8.54
CA GLY A 127 20.88 -2.20 -8.12
C GLY A 127 20.53 -2.30 -6.62
N LEU A 128 20.50 -3.51 -6.06
CA LEU A 128 20.32 -3.70 -4.62
C LEU A 128 21.56 -3.26 -3.83
N ALA A 129 22.76 -3.54 -4.34
CA ALA A 129 24.02 -3.19 -3.68
C ALA A 129 24.32 -1.68 -3.71
N PHE A 130 24.05 -0.99 -4.83
CA PHE A 130 24.49 0.39 -5.04
C PHE A 130 23.34 1.39 -5.24
N GLY A 131 22.14 0.92 -5.61
CA GLY A 131 20.99 1.78 -5.92
C GLY A 131 20.21 2.28 -4.71
N PHE A 132 20.50 1.79 -3.50
CA PHE A 132 19.76 2.16 -2.29
C PHE A 132 19.96 3.63 -1.91
N ALA A 133 21.21 4.10 -1.82
CA ALA A 133 21.52 5.45 -1.36
C ALA A 133 20.96 6.56 -2.28
N PRO A 134 21.05 6.46 -3.63
CA PRO A 134 20.46 7.43 -4.53
C PRO A 134 18.93 7.53 -4.43
N LEU A 135 18.25 6.42 -4.16
CA LEU A 135 16.78 6.36 -4.07
C LEU A 135 16.23 6.76 -2.70
N LEU A 136 17.08 6.85 -1.69
CA LEU A 136 16.65 7.12 -0.32
C LEU A 136 15.98 8.49 -0.20
N GLY A 137 16.58 9.53 -0.80
CA GLY A 137 16.03 10.89 -0.74
C GLY A 137 14.66 11.02 -1.41
N THR A 138 14.46 10.34 -2.54
CA THR A 138 13.18 10.34 -3.27
C THR A 138 12.13 9.52 -2.55
N ALA A 139 12.53 8.41 -1.96
CA ALA A 139 11.66 7.59 -1.13
C ALA A 139 11.20 8.34 0.13
N PHE A 140 12.08 9.11 0.79
CA PHE A 140 11.68 9.94 1.93
C PHE A 140 10.68 11.03 1.55
N LEU A 141 10.89 11.72 0.44
CA LEU A 141 9.93 12.70 -0.06
C LEU A 141 8.60 12.04 -0.45
N GLY A 142 8.65 10.89 -1.11
CA GLY A 142 7.48 10.09 -1.46
C GLY A 142 6.70 9.64 -0.21
N LEU A 143 7.40 9.15 0.81
CA LEU A 143 6.80 8.77 2.10
C LEU A 143 6.16 9.99 2.79
N ALA A 144 6.84 11.14 2.82
CA ALA A 144 6.28 12.37 3.38
C ALA A 144 4.99 12.79 2.65
N LEU A 145 4.97 12.68 1.32
CA LEU A 145 3.80 12.97 0.51
C LEU A 145 2.66 11.96 0.76
N GLU A 146 2.96 10.66 0.82
CA GLU A 146 1.99 9.61 1.13
C GLU A 146 1.39 9.81 2.52
N LEU A 147 2.20 10.12 3.53
CA LEU A 147 1.76 10.40 4.90
C LEU A 147 0.89 11.67 4.96
N ALA A 148 1.29 12.74 4.28
CA ALA A 148 0.48 13.96 4.20
C ALA A 148 -0.89 13.69 3.55
N ALA A 149 -0.92 12.89 2.49
CA ALA A 149 -2.17 12.50 1.81
C ALA A 149 -3.06 11.60 2.68
N GLN A 150 -2.47 10.68 3.45
CA GLN A 150 -3.19 9.84 4.41
C GLN A 150 -3.78 10.66 5.54
N LEU A 151 -3.02 11.60 6.11
CA LEU A 151 -3.51 12.53 7.13
C LEU A 151 -4.65 13.37 6.59
N TYR A 152 -4.51 13.92 5.38
CA TYR A 152 -5.59 14.63 4.70
C TYR A 152 -6.84 13.75 4.57
N ALA A 153 -6.71 12.53 4.03
CA ALA A 153 -7.83 11.60 3.87
C ALA A 153 -8.54 11.30 5.20
N LEU A 154 -7.76 11.06 6.27
CA LEU A 154 -8.30 10.78 7.60
C LEU A 154 -9.04 11.99 8.17
N THR A 155 -8.48 13.20 8.04
CA THR A 155 -9.15 14.44 8.50
C THR A 155 -10.46 14.67 7.76
N VAL A 156 -10.51 14.41 6.44
CA VAL A 156 -11.71 14.56 5.62
C VAL A 156 -12.77 13.52 5.99
N CYS A 157 -12.38 12.26 6.15
CA CYS A 157 -13.30 11.20 6.60
C CYS A 157 -13.87 11.50 7.98
N LEU A 158 -13.05 11.98 8.91
CA LEU A 158 -13.48 12.34 10.27
C LEU A 158 -14.42 13.55 10.25
N ALA A 159 -14.12 14.58 9.46
CA ALA A 159 -15.00 15.73 9.27
C ALA A 159 -16.35 15.31 8.65
N ALA A 160 -16.34 14.44 7.63
CA ALA A 160 -17.56 13.93 7.01
C ALA A 160 -18.40 13.10 8.01
N ALA A 161 -17.76 12.28 8.84
CA ALA A 161 -18.45 11.53 9.89
C ALA A 161 -19.06 12.45 10.95
N LEU A 162 -18.30 13.43 11.46
CA LEU A 162 -18.80 14.40 12.44
C LEU A 162 -19.99 15.21 11.89
N LEU A 163 -19.92 15.62 10.63
CA LEU A 163 -21.03 16.28 9.95
C LEU A 163 -22.24 15.35 9.92
N ALA A 164 -22.09 14.10 9.48
CA ALA A 164 -23.19 13.13 9.41
C ALA A 164 -23.87 12.89 10.78
N PHE A 165 -23.11 12.87 11.88
CA PHE A 165 -23.66 12.68 13.23
C PHE A 165 -24.31 13.94 13.83
N ASN A 166 -23.89 15.14 13.41
CA ASN A 166 -24.37 16.41 13.96
C ASN A 166 -25.44 17.10 13.11
N HIS A 167 -26.09 16.40 12.16
CA HIS A 167 -27.12 16.99 11.31
C HIS A 167 -28.42 17.28 12.09
N ALA A 168 -28.48 18.47 12.69
CA ALA A 168 -29.72 19.12 13.09
C ALA A 168 -30.18 20.09 11.98
N GLY A 169 -31.04 19.61 11.06
CA GLY A 169 -31.94 20.47 10.29
C GLY A 169 -31.46 21.15 8.99
N GLY A 170 -30.34 20.75 8.38
CA GLY A 170 -29.84 21.32 7.10
C GLY A 170 -30.38 20.67 5.82
N HIS A 171 -30.11 21.28 4.65
CA HIS A 171 -30.47 20.73 3.33
C HIS A 171 -29.71 19.42 3.03
N PRO A 172 -30.38 18.25 3.04
CA PRO A 172 -29.72 16.94 3.04
C PRO A 172 -28.99 16.63 1.73
N VAL A 173 -29.47 17.19 0.62
CA VAL A 173 -28.86 16.99 -0.72
C VAL A 173 -27.51 17.69 -0.84
N LEU A 174 -27.40 18.93 -0.34
CA LEU A 174 -26.16 19.70 -0.40
C LEU A 174 -25.09 19.10 0.53
N ALA A 175 -25.49 18.61 1.70
CA ALA A 175 -24.63 17.86 2.60
C ALA A 175 -24.14 16.53 2.00
N ALA A 176 -25.03 15.78 1.32
CA ALA A 176 -24.67 14.54 0.64
C ALA A 176 -23.68 14.78 -0.51
N LEU A 177 -23.87 15.83 -1.31
CA LEU A 177 -22.96 16.18 -2.40
C LEU A 177 -21.58 16.61 -1.88
N LEU A 178 -21.53 17.45 -0.85
CA LEU A 178 -20.26 17.85 -0.23
C LEU A 178 -19.56 16.67 0.43
N GLY A 179 -20.32 15.79 1.11
CA GLY A 179 -19.79 14.56 1.69
C GLY A 179 -19.23 13.60 0.64
N ALA A 180 -19.94 13.40 -0.47
CA ALA A 180 -19.47 12.57 -1.58
C ALA A 180 -18.21 13.15 -2.24
N ALA A 181 -18.16 14.47 -2.48
CA ALA A 181 -16.98 15.13 -3.02
C ALA A 181 -15.78 15.02 -2.06
N ALA A 182 -16.01 15.27 -0.77
CA ALA A 182 -15.00 15.14 0.28
C ALA A 182 -14.42 13.71 0.33
N LEU A 183 -15.27 12.69 0.39
CA LEU A 183 -14.84 11.29 0.37
C LEU A 183 -14.12 10.91 -0.92
N THR A 184 -14.56 11.45 -2.07
CA THR A 184 -13.86 11.24 -3.35
C THR A 184 -12.44 11.80 -3.28
N THR A 185 -12.24 12.99 -2.72
CA THR A 185 -10.88 13.55 -2.54
C THR A 185 -10.06 12.77 -1.51
N ALA A 186 -10.68 12.24 -0.47
CA ALA A 186 -10.03 11.41 0.54
C ALA A 186 -9.48 10.10 -0.05
N VAL A 187 -10.12 9.56 -1.08
CA VAL A 187 -9.62 8.39 -1.83
C VAL A 187 -8.62 8.79 -2.91
N ALA A 188 -8.91 9.85 -3.66
CA ALA A 188 -8.09 10.25 -4.80
C ALA A 188 -6.71 10.77 -4.39
N ALA A 189 -6.61 11.57 -3.31
CA ALA A 189 -5.34 12.18 -2.91
C ALA A 189 -4.25 11.15 -2.54
N PRO A 190 -4.51 10.12 -1.71
CA PRO A 190 -3.54 9.05 -1.47
C PRO A 190 -3.15 8.27 -2.72
N MET A 191 -4.09 8.02 -3.63
CA MET A 191 -3.80 7.34 -4.90
C MET A 191 -2.86 8.17 -5.78
N VAL A 192 -3.11 9.48 -5.93
CA VAL A 192 -2.24 10.38 -6.71
C VAL A 192 -0.87 10.52 -6.06
N ALA A 193 -0.81 10.64 -4.72
CA ALA A 193 0.44 10.72 -3.98
C ALA A 193 1.32 9.48 -4.19
N SER A 194 0.76 8.28 -4.04
CA SER A 194 1.47 7.02 -4.24
C SER A 194 1.95 6.83 -5.69
N LEU A 195 1.09 7.13 -6.68
CA LEU A 195 1.46 7.07 -8.10
C LEU A 195 2.56 8.09 -8.44
N GLY A 196 2.50 9.28 -7.85
CA GLY A 196 3.54 10.30 -7.99
C GLY A 196 4.87 9.88 -7.35
N ALA A 197 4.84 9.27 -6.17
CA ALA A 197 6.02 8.73 -5.51
C ALA A 197 6.67 7.61 -6.34
N ASP A 198 5.88 6.68 -6.88
CA ASP A 198 6.39 5.62 -7.76
C ASP A 198 6.97 6.18 -9.06
N ALA A 199 6.32 7.18 -9.67
CA ALA A 199 6.85 7.85 -10.85
C ALA A 199 8.18 8.56 -10.57
N ALA A 200 8.30 9.21 -9.41
CA ALA A 200 9.53 9.86 -8.97
C ALA A 200 10.66 8.83 -8.76
N LEU A 201 10.36 7.72 -8.10
CA LEU A 201 11.32 6.63 -7.87
C LEU A 201 11.78 6.01 -9.19
N ALA A 202 10.88 5.79 -10.15
CA ALA A 202 11.21 5.30 -11.48
C ALA A 202 12.15 6.25 -12.22
N ARG A 203 11.87 7.56 -12.19
CA ARG A 203 12.74 8.57 -12.81
C ARG A 203 14.11 8.64 -12.16
N THR A 204 14.17 8.55 -10.83
CA THR A 204 15.44 8.54 -10.10
C THR A 204 16.25 7.30 -10.47
N ALA A 205 15.61 6.12 -10.49
CA ALA A 205 16.28 4.86 -10.80
C ALA A 205 16.76 4.76 -12.25
N LEU A 206 16.01 5.32 -13.22
CA LEU A 206 16.27 5.13 -14.65
C LEU A 206 16.93 6.33 -15.32
N LEU A 207 16.65 7.55 -14.87
CA LEU A 207 17.16 8.80 -15.44
C LEU A 207 18.17 9.50 -14.52
N ASN A 208 18.43 8.98 -13.31
CA ASN A 208 19.29 9.61 -12.30
C ASN A 208 18.88 11.05 -11.94
N ASP A 209 17.58 11.36 -12.02
CA ASP A 209 17.05 12.64 -11.57
C ASP A 209 17.28 12.83 -10.06
N GLY A 210 17.60 14.05 -9.64
CA GLY A 210 17.65 14.40 -8.21
C GLY A 210 16.27 14.32 -7.52
N PRO A 211 16.21 14.36 -6.18
CA PRO A 211 15.00 14.03 -5.44
C PRO A 211 13.81 14.96 -5.66
N ALA A 212 14.03 16.27 -5.54
CA ALA A 212 13.02 17.27 -5.81
C ALA A 212 12.56 17.31 -7.29
N PRO A 213 13.47 17.35 -8.29
CA PRO A 213 13.05 17.37 -9.70
C PRO A 213 12.35 16.08 -10.11
N ALA A 214 12.78 14.91 -9.63
CA ALA A 214 12.11 13.63 -9.90
C ALA A 214 10.65 13.64 -9.40
N LEU A 215 10.41 14.15 -8.20
CA LEU A 215 9.06 14.24 -7.64
C LEU A 215 8.19 15.25 -8.38
N ALA A 216 8.72 16.45 -8.66
CA ALA A 216 7.99 17.48 -9.39
C ALA A 216 7.60 17.00 -10.80
N GLU A 217 8.53 16.37 -11.51
CA GLU A 217 8.30 15.87 -12.85
C GLU A 217 7.39 14.63 -12.85
N GLY A 218 7.59 13.71 -11.91
CA GLY A 218 6.72 12.56 -11.71
C GLY A 218 5.27 12.99 -11.47
N MET A 219 5.05 13.95 -10.56
CA MET A 219 3.73 14.49 -10.28
C MET A 219 3.14 15.22 -11.50
N ARG A 220 3.95 16.02 -12.19
CA ARG A 220 3.53 16.70 -13.43
C ARG A 220 3.03 15.70 -14.47
N ARG A 221 3.68 14.55 -14.63
CA ARG A 221 3.27 13.50 -15.56
C ARG A 221 1.98 12.80 -15.14
N VAL A 222 1.83 12.51 -13.84
CA VAL A 222 0.59 11.97 -13.29
C VAL A 222 -0.58 12.92 -13.57
N LEU A 223 -0.41 14.21 -13.30
CA LEU A 223 -1.44 15.23 -13.50
C LEU A 223 -1.76 15.52 -14.97
N LYS A 224 -0.77 15.40 -15.87
CA LYS A 224 -1.01 15.52 -17.32
C LYS A 224 -1.76 14.31 -17.90
N ARG A 225 -1.67 13.14 -17.26
CA ARG A 225 -2.22 11.87 -17.77
C ARG A 225 -2.91 11.05 -16.67
N PRO A 226 -3.88 11.62 -15.94
CA PRO A 226 -4.43 10.97 -14.75
C PRO A 226 -5.07 9.63 -15.09
N GLY A 227 -5.76 9.52 -16.23
CA GLY A 227 -6.39 8.27 -16.67
C GLY A 227 -5.40 7.11 -16.87
N ALA A 228 -4.21 7.37 -17.43
CA ALA A 228 -3.22 6.32 -17.67
C ALA A 228 -2.62 5.78 -16.36
N PHE A 229 -2.29 6.68 -15.43
CA PHE A 229 -1.76 6.30 -14.12
C PHE A 229 -2.83 5.69 -13.22
N LEU A 230 -4.07 6.18 -13.28
CA LEU A 230 -5.20 5.59 -12.57
C LEU A 230 -5.48 4.18 -13.08
N LEU A 231 -5.48 3.93 -14.39
CA LEU A 231 -5.64 2.57 -14.93
C LEU A 231 -4.56 1.62 -14.42
N ALA A 232 -3.30 2.07 -14.37
CA ALA A 232 -2.20 1.29 -13.81
C ALA A 232 -2.39 1.03 -12.30
N GLY A 233 -2.84 2.03 -11.54
CA GLY A 233 -3.13 1.89 -10.10
C GLY A 233 -4.34 1.00 -9.80
N TRP A 234 -5.40 1.10 -10.61
CA TRP A 234 -6.64 0.37 -10.43
C TRP A 234 -6.51 -1.13 -10.65
N ALA A 235 -5.61 -1.58 -11.53
CA ALA A 235 -5.41 -3.01 -11.74
C ALA A 235 -4.96 -3.75 -10.47
N LEU A 236 -4.15 -3.09 -9.63
CA LEU A 236 -3.72 -3.64 -8.34
C LEU A 236 -4.89 -3.65 -7.35
N GLY A 237 -5.71 -2.60 -7.33
CA GLY A 237 -6.95 -2.55 -6.52
C GLY A 237 -7.94 -3.65 -6.91
N VAL A 238 -8.21 -3.81 -8.20
CA VAL A 238 -9.10 -4.86 -8.75
C VAL A 238 -8.55 -6.24 -8.42
N ALA A 239 -7.27 -6.46 -8.62
CA ALA A 239 -6.68 -7.76 -8.29
C ALA A 239 -6.73 -8.07 -6.80
N THR A 240 -6.43 -7.10 -5.95
CA THR A 240 -6.53 -7.28 -4.50
C THR A 240 -7.97 -7.59 -4.08
N ALA A 241 -8.97 -6.91 -4.67
CA ALA A 241 -10.38 -7.18 -4.43
C ALA A 241 -10.80 -8.57 -4.93
N VAL A 242 -10.34 -9.00 -6.10
CA VAL A 242 -10.58 -10.35 -6.65
C VAL A 242 -9.93 -11.42 -5.76
N LEU A 243 -8.74 -11.14 -5.23
CA LEU A 243 -8.03 -12.05 -4.33
C LEU A 243 -8.71 -12.16 -2.96
N LEU A 244 -9.10 -11.05 -2.37
CA LEU A 244 -9.86 -11.05 -1.11
C LEU A 244 -11.23 -11.71 -1.29
N GLY A 245 -11.94 -11.41 -2.38
CA GLY A 245 -13.22 -12.02 -2.70
C GLY A 245 -13.11 -13.52 -2.96
N SER A 246 -12.08 -13.97 -3.69
CA SER A 246 -11.85 -15.39 -3.93
C SER A 246 -11.42 -16.13 -2.66
N ALA A 247 -10.58 -15.54 -1.82
CA ALA A 247 -10.21 -16.10 -0.52
C ALA A 247 -11.44 -16.26 0.39
N GLN A 248 -12.31 -15.25 0.48
CA GLN A 248 -13.56 -15.31 1.25
C GLN A 248 -14.55 -16.33 0.68
N ALA A 249 -14.68 -16.44 -0.65
CA ALA A 249 -15.54 -17.42 -1.29
C ALA A 249 -15.06 -18.86 -1.05
N MET A 250 -13.74 -19.09 -1.11
CA MET A 250 -13.14 -20.37 -0.74
C MET A 250 -13.31 -20.66 0.75
N GLU A 251 -13.27 -19.62 1.60
CA GLU A 251 -13.53 -19.75 3.03
C GLU A 251 -14.96 -20.20 3.32
N ALA A 252 -15.93 -19.55 2.69
CA ALA A 252 -17.34 -19.89 2.79
C ALA A 252 -17.63 -21.28 2.22
N ALA A 253 -17.02 -21.65 1.09
CA ALA A 253 -17.15 -22.98 0.49
C ALA A 253 -16.54 -24.08 1.37
N ALA A 254 -15.38 -23.83 1.97
CA ALA A 254 -14.73 -24.77 2.88
C ALA A 254 -15.52 -24.94 4.18
N LEU A 255 -16.04 -23.85 4.76
CA LEU A 255 -16.89 -23.92 5.96
C LEU A 255 -18.25 -24.58 5.69
N GLY A 256 -18.78 -24.43 4.46
CA GLY A 256 -20.01 -25.08 4.01
C GLY A 256 -19.86 -26.57 3.72
N THR A 257 -18.72 -27.01 3.20
CA THR A 257 -18.43 -28.42 2.87
C THR A 257 -17.81 -29.18 4.05
N ALA A 258 -17.16 -28.49 4.99
CA ALA A 258 -16.41 -29.08 6.09
C ALA A 258 -17.01 -28.77 7.46
N ARG A 259 -18.35 -28.83 7.61
CA ARG A 259 -19.00 -28.81 8.94
C ARG A 259 -18.48 -30.00 9.77
N GLY A 260 -17.48 -29.76 10.61
CA GLY A 260 -16.88 -30.74 11.52
C GLY A 260 -15.46 -31.21 11.19
N ALA A 261 -14.82 -30.72 10.12
CA ALA A 261 -13.41 -31.07 9.86
C ALA A 261 -12.45 -30.29 10.78
N PRO A 262 -11.35 -30.90 11.24
CA PRO A 262 -10.36 -30.20 12.05
C PRO A 262 -9.72 -29.06 11.25
N ALA A 263 -9.54 -27.90 11.88
CA ALA A 263 -9.03 -26.67 11.25
C ALA A 263 -7.71 -26.85 10.48
N LEU A 264 -6.92 -27.86 10.85
CA LEU A 264 -5.67 -28.23 10.17
C LEU A 264 -5.87 -28.69 8.71
N LEU A 265 -6.96 -29.42 8.41
CA LEU A 265 -7.25 -29.91 7.05
C LEU A 265 -7.66 -28.77 6.08
N ILE A 266 -8.22 -27.69 6.62
CA ILE A 266 -8.61 -26.49 5.86
C ILE A 266 -7.41 -25.53 5.67
N LEU A 267 -6.39 -25.64 6.53
CA LEU A 267 -5.21 -24.78 6.51
C LEU A 267 -4.41 -24.92 5.21
N GLY A 268 -4.20 -26.14 4.71
CA GLY A 268 -3.43 -26.40 3.50
C GLY A 268 -3.98 -25.69 2.26
N PRO A 269 -5.24 -25.93 1.85
CA PRO A 269 -5.87 -25.24 0.73
C PRO A 269 -5.91 -23.71 0.89
N ARG A 270 -6.10 -23.20 2.11
CA ARG A 270 -6.05 -21.75 2.40
C ARG A 270 -4.67 -21.16 2.18
N LEU A 271 -3.62 -21.84 2.63
CA LEU A 271 -2.24 -21.42 2.40
C LEU A 271 -1.91 -21.45 0.92
N MET A 272 -2.31 -22.48 0.17
CA MET A 272 -2.08 -22.52 -1.29
C MET A 272 -2.81 -21.40 -2.04
N ALA A 273 -4.07 -21.13 -1.70
CA ALA A 273 -4.85 -20.06 -2.33
C ALA A 273 -4.28 -18.66 -2.01
N SER A 274 -3.86 -18.43 -0.76
CA SER A 274 -3.25 -17.16 -0.36
C SER A 274 -1.87 -16.95 -0.99
N VAL A 275 -1.04 -18.00 -1.12
CA VAL A 275 0.25 -17.93 -1.81
C VAL A 275 0.05 -17.65 -3.30
N LEU A 276 -0.88 -18.36 -3.96
CA LEU A 276 -1.17 -18.15 -5.38
C LEU A 276 -1.74 -16.75 -5.63
N GLY A 277 -2.57 -16.28 -4.71
CA GLY A 277 -3.10 -14.92 -4.74
C GLY A 277 -2.02 -13.87 -4.58
N ALA A 278 -1.13 -14.03 -3.59
CA ALA A 278 0.00 -13.15 -3.38
C ALA A 278 0.93 -13.13 -4.60
N ALA A 279 1.15 -14.29 -5.25
CA ALA A 279 1.98 -14.39 -6.46
C ALA A 279 1.37 -13.60 -7.63
N LEU A 280 0.05 -13.70 -7.82
CA LEU A 280 -0.66 -12.92 -8.83
C LEU A 280 -0.59 -11.41 -8.53
N ALA A 281 -0.75 -11.02 -7.26
CA ALA A 281 -0.61 -9.63 -6.84
C ALA A 281 0.80 -9.08 -7.11
N ALA A 282 1.84 -9.85 -6.80
CA ALA A 282 3.23 -9.48 -7.07
C ALA A 282 3.51 -9.36 -8.58
N LEU A 283 2.95 -10.24 -9.41
CA LEU A 283 3.05 -10.13 -10.87
C LEU A 283 2.40 -8.85 -11.38
N LEU A 284 1.22 -8.50 -10.85
CA LEU A 284 0.52 -7.26 -11.21
C LEU A 284 1.21 -6.01 -10.68
N GLU A 285 1.89 -6.11 -9.54
CA GLU A 285 2.76 -5.05 -9.03
C GLU A 285 3.93 -4.79 -9.98
N LEU A 286 4.61 -5.84 -10.45
CA LEU A 286 5.67 -5.73 -11.46
C LEU A 286 5.16 -5.12 -12.76
N TRP A 287 3.99 -5.56 -13.22
CA TRP A 287 3.32 -4.99 -14.39
C TRP A 287 3.02 -3.50 -14.24
N ARG A 288 2.47 -3.11 -13.07
CA ARG A 288 2.20 -1.71 -12.74
C ARG A 288 3.48 -0.89 -12.70
N LEU A 289 4.53 -1.38 -12.03
CA LEU A 289 5.81 -0.69 -11.93
C LEU A 289 6.45 -0.46 -13.30
N GLY A 290 6.45 -1.47 -14.18
CA GLY A 290 6.93 -1.33 -15.55
C GLY A 290 6.11 -0.33 -16.37
N THR A 291 4.79 -0.30 -16.18
CA THR A 291 3.89 0.66 -16.84
C THR A 291 4.14 2.09 -16.35
N VAL A 292 4.26 2.29 -15.04
CA VAL A 292 4.56 3.59 -14.42
C VAL A 292 5.93 4.09 -14.88
N ALA A 293 6.94 3.22 -14.90
CA ALA A 293 8.27 3.57 -15.38
C ALA A 293 8.26 4.03 -16.85
N ALA A 294 7.56 3.31 -17.73
CA ALA A 294 7.41 3.70 -19.14
C ALA A 294 6.72 5.06 -19.29
N LEU A 295 5.63 5.32 -18.56
CA LEU A 295 4.92 6.61 -18.59
C LEU A 295 5.75 7.76 -17.99
N ALA A 296 6.49 7.47 -16.92
CA ALA A 296 7.24 8.47 -16.17
C ALA A 296 8.59 8.83 -16.79
N CYS A 297 9.17 7.95 -17.61
CA CYS A 297 10.53 8.13 -18.14
C CYS A 297 10.62 8.38 -19.64
N GLN A 298 9.58 8.12 -20.43
CA GLN A 298 9.62 8.36 -21.88
C GLN A 298 9.17 9.79 -22.23
N ASP A 299 10.01 10.49 -23.01
CA ASP A 299 9.76 11.80 -23.62
C ASP A 299 9.39 11.68 -25.11
#